data_AF-A0AAD0JAT8-F1
#
_entry.id   AF-A0AAD0JAT8-F1
#
_cell.length_a   1.000
_cell.length_b   1.000
_cell.length_c   1.000
_cell.angle_alpha   90.00
_cell.angle_beta   90.00
_cell.angle_gamma   90.00
#
_symmetry.space_group_name_H-M   'P 1'
#
loop_
_entity.id
_entity.type
_entity.pdbx_description
1 polymer ?
#
loop_
_entity_poly.entity_id
_entity_poly.type
_entity_poly.pdbx_seq_one_letter_code
_entity_poly.pdbx_strand_id
1 'polypeptide(L)'
;MNLILRALLSILLLVPATVLAQQTAERSAAYEVNSGDGWLDAQLQDINHYAERYPDAFLDEVSRYADVPRAYVSALFTAHGWQAGDIYFACFWAKASGQTCRDSVRAFSQNPEGGWEAVVERMPVKPTNLHVRAVRHAVVASFEHWDRPITLDATLKRQLGR
;
A
#
# COMPACT_ATOMS: atom_id res chain seq x y z
N MET A 1 57.47 3.97 16.11
CA MET A 1 56.71 2.98 15.33
C MET A 1 55.63 2.41 16.25
N ASN A 2 54.43 3.01 16.32
CA ASN A 2 53.20 2.46 16.97
C ASN A 2 52.06 3.50 17.16
N LEU A 3 52.28 4.80 16.92
CA LEU A 3 51.17 5.79 16.97
C LEU A 3 50.52 6.05 15.60
N ILE A 4 51.29 6.04 14.51
CA ILE A 4 50.77 6.32 13.16
C ILE A 4 49.89 5.16 12.66
N LEU A 5 50.17 3.92 13.09
CA LEU A 5 49.38 2.74 12.70
C LEU A 5 48.03 2.64 13.45
N ARG A 6 47.87 3.34 14.59
CA ARG A 6 46.61 3.39 15.34
C ARG A 6 45.62 4.42 14.81
N ALA A 7 46.12 5.47 14.14
CA ALA A 7 45.27 6.49 13.54
C ALA A 7 44.60 6.05 12.22
N LEU A 8 45.13 4.99 11.57
CA LEU A 8 44.61 4.47 10.31
C LEU A 8 43.48 3.44 10.46
N LEU A 9 43.23 2.93 11.68
CA LEU A 9 42.15 1.95 11.93
C LEU A 9 40.80 2.57 12.33
N SER A 10 40.71 3.90 12.47
CA SER A 10 39.50 4.56 12.97
C SER A 10 38.60 5.17 11.89
N ILE A 11 38.98 5.09 10.61
CA ILE A 11 38.26 5.75 9.50
C ILE A 11 37.25 4.81 8.80
N LEU A 12 37.20 3.53 9.15
CA LEU A 12 36.41 2.52 8.43
C LEU A 12 35.02 2.22 9.02
N LEU A 13 34.32 3.22 9.59
CA LEU A 13 32.96 3.04 10.13
C LEU A 13 32.00 4.21 9.82
N LEU A 14 32.26 5.01 8.79
CA LEU A 14 31.16 5.74 8.13
C LEU A 14 30.49 4.79 7.15
N VAL A 15 29.71 3.85 7.67
CA VAL A 15 28.62 3.25 6.89
C VAL A 15 27.63 4.40 6.68
N PRO A 16 27.40 4.90 5.45
CA PRO A 16 26.24 5.74 5.25
C PRO A 16 25.05 4.86 5.63
N ALA A 17 24.37 5.18 6.73
CA ALA A 17 23.07 4.64 6.98
C ALA A 17 22.21 5.09 5.81
N THR A 18 22.10 4.24 4.78
CA THR A 18 21.06 4.38 3.79
C THR A 18 19.78 4.30 4.58
N VAL A 19 19.20 5.46 4.87
CA VAL A 19 17.85 5.58 5.40
C VAL A 19 16.98 4.96 4.31
N LEU A 20 16.72 3.66 4.44
CA LEU A 20 15.56 3.05 3.82
C LEU A 20 14.39 3.92 4.27
N ALA A 21 13.61 4.40 3.30
CA ALA A 21 12.41 5.20 3.55
C ALA A 21 11.39 4.30 4.27
N GLN A 22 11.60 4.08 5.56
CA GLN A 22 10.73 3.29 6.39
C GLN A 22 9.44 4.09 6.58
N GLN A 23 8.28 3.48 6.33
CA GLN A 23 7.01 4.09 6.71
C GLN A 23 7.04 4.30 8.23
N THR A 24 6.94 5.56 8.64
CA THR A 24 6.84 5.96 10.04
C THR A 24 5.40 6.27 10.36
N ALA A 25 5.00 6.04 11.62
CA ALA A 25 3.63 6.28 12.07
C ALA A 25 3.11 7.69 11.72
N GLU A 26 3.99 8.69 11.77
CA GLU A 26 3.70 10.06 11.37
C GLU A 26 3.43 10.19 9.86
N ARG A 27 4.22 9.54 9.02
CA ARG A 27 4.03 9.52 7.57
C ARG A 27 2.74 8.79 7.19
N SER A 28 2.46 7.65 7.81
CA SER A 28 1.21 6.95 7.59
C SER A 28 0.02 7.78 8.03
N ALA A 29 0.06 8.40 9.21
CA ALA A 29 -1.03 9.23 9.72
C ALA A 29 -1.37 10.44 8.83
N ALA A 30 -0.36 11.01 8.17
CA ALA A 30 -0.53 12.19 7.32
C ALA A 30 -0.87 11.88 5.86
N TYR A 31 -0.80 10.61 5.43
CA TYR A 31 -0.93 10.26 4.02
C TYR A 31 -2.35 9.85 3.64
N GLU A 32 -2.94 10.58 2.70
CA GLU A 32 -4.26 10.28 2.16
C GLU A 32 -4.15 9.65 0.77
N VAL A 33 -4.82 8.51 0.57
CA VAL A 33 -4.88 7.81 -0.73
C VAL A 33 -5.72 8.60 -1.74
N ASN A 34 -6.79 9.25 -1.27
CA ASN A 34 -7.78 9.97 -2.08
C ASN A 34 -8.33 9.10 -3.22
N SER A 35 -9.03 8.02 -2.86
CA SER A 35 -9.67 7.09 -3.79
C SER A 35 -11.01 7.59 -4.34
N GLY A 36 -11.55 8.68 -3.76
CA GLY A 36 -12.87 9.23 -4.08
C GLY A 36 -14.01 8.53 -3.31
N ASP A 37 -13.70 7.55 -2.45
CA ASP A 37 -14.66 6.91 -1.55
C ASP A 37 -14.16 7.05 -0.10
N GLY A 38 -14.82 7.91 0.69
CA GLY A 38 -14.37 8.23 2.05
C GLY A 38 -14.40 7.05 3.02
N TRP A 39 -15.25 6.03 2.79
CA TRP A 39 -15.20 4.80 3.60
C TRP A 39 -13.93 4.01 3.28
N LEU A 40 -13.60 3.91 1.99
CA LEU A 40 -12.40 3.22 1.52
C LEU A 40 -11.14 3.95 1.98
N ASP A 41 -11.08 5.27 1.87
CA ASP A 41 -9.95 6.07 2.33
C ASP A 41 -9.69 5.90 3.83
N ALA A 42 -10.75 5.82 4.64
CA ALA A 42 -10.61 5.51 6.08
C ALA A 42 -10.01 4.12 6.33
N GLN A 43 -10.38 3.11 5.53
CA GLN A 43 -9.81 1.76 5.70
C GLN A 43 -8.37 1.68 5.18
N LEU A 44 -8.05 2.38 4.09
CA LEU A 44 -6.70 2.42 3.54
C LEU A 44 -5.74 3.15 4.49
N GLN A 45 -6.23 4.15 5.21
CA GLN A 45 -5.51 4.77 6.32
C GLN A 45 -5.19 3.76 7.44
N ASP A 46 -6.15 2.93 7.84
CA ASP A 46 -5.90 1.87 8.83
C ASP A 46 -4.93 0.80 8.29
N ILE A 47 -5.01 0.48 7.00
CA ILE A 47 -4.05 -0.42 6.32
C ILE A 47 -2.62 0.14 6.37
N ASN A 48 -2.43 1.46 6.22
CA ASN A 48 -1.12 2.09 6.41
C ASN A 48 -0.57 1.77 7.81
N HIS A 49 -1.36 2.00 8.86
CA HIS A 49 -0.95 1.70 10.23
C HIS A 49 -0.76 0.22 10.51
N TYR A 50 -1.57 -0.65 9.90
CA TYR A 50 -1.43 -2.09 10.03
C TYR A 50 -0.11 -2.57 9.44
N ALA A 51 0.21 -2.15 8.22
CA ALA A 51 1.40 -2.59 7.50
C ALA A 51 2.71 -2.12 8.15
N GLU A 52 2.70 -1.00 8.87
CA GLU A 52 3.84 -0.59 9.70
C GLU A 52 4.15 -1.59 10.82
N ARG A 53 3.10 -2.13 11.45
CA ARG A 53 3.22 -3.03 12.58
C ARG A 53 3.40 -4.49 12.16
N TYR A 54 2.79 -4.87 11.05
CA TYR A 54 2.73 -6.24 10.55
C TYR A 54 3.06 -6.30 9.04
N PRO A 55 4.27 -5.86 8.62
CA PRO A 55 4.62 -5.74 7.21
C PRO A 55 4.55 -7.08 6.47
N ASP A 56 5.01 -8.17 7.08
CA ASP A 56 4.98 -9.47 6.42
C ASP A 56 3.57 -9.99 6.17
N ALA A 57 2.64 -9.79 7.11
CA ALA A 57 1.24 -10.17 6.96
C ALA A 57 0.56 -9.34 5.86
N PHE A 58 0.87 -8.03 5.79
CA PHE A 58 0.41 -7.17 4.71
C PHE A 58 0.92 -7.65 3.34
N LEU A 59 2.22 -7.94 3.22
CA LEU A 59 2.81 -8.42 1.97
C LEU A 59 2.21 -9.75 1.51
N ASP A 60 1.95 -10.66 2.45
CA ASP A 60 1.32 -11.96 2.18
C ASP A 60 -0.14 -11.78 1.72
N GLU A 61 -0.89 -10.86 2.34
CA GLU A 61 -2.27 -10.55 1.98
C GLU A 61 -2.36 -10.05 0.54
N VAL A 62 -1.59 -9.01 0.22
CA VAL A 62 -1.57 -8.42 -1.14
C VAL A 62 -1.10 -9.47 -2.14
N SER A 63 -0.04 -10.22 -1.82
CA SER A 63 0.48 -11.23 -2.74
C SER A 63 -0.54 -12.32 -3.07
N ARG A 64 -1.18 -12.88 -2.03
CA ARG A 64 -2.11 -14.00 -2.17
C ARG A 64 -3.41 -13.58 -2.84
N TYR A 65 -3.97 -12.44 -2.45
CA TYR A 65 -5.33 -12.08 -2.85
C TYR A 65 -5.40 -11.08 -3.99
N ALA A 66 -4.33 -10.35 -4.31
CA ALA A 66 -4.24 -9.57 -5.53
C ALA A 66 -3.46 -10.28 -6.66
N ASP A 67 -3.05 -11.54 -6.45
CA ASP A 67 -2.33 -12.38 -7.42
C ASP A 67 -1.07 -11.71 -7.97
N VAL A 68 -0.24 -11.18 -7.06
CA VAL A 68 0.97 -10.42 -7.38
C VAL A 68 2.17 -11.05 -6.67
N PRO A 69 3.36 -11.14 -7.29
CA PRO A 69 4.52 -11.71 -6.62
C PRO A 69 4.88 -10.91 -5.36
N ARG A 70 4.98 -11.59 -4.20
CA ARG A 70 5.32 -10.96 -2.92
C ARG A 70 6.59 -10.09 -3.00
N ALA A 71 7.60 -10.55 -3.73
CA ALA A 71 8.84 -9.81 -3.95
C ALA A 71 8.61 -8.46 -4.64
N TYR A 72 7.64 -8.36 -5.56
CA TYR A 72 7.29 -7.11 -6.21
C TYR A 72 6.62 -6.14 -5.23
N VAL A 73 5.67 -6.62 -4.42
CA VAL A 73 5.02 -5.82 -3.37
C VAL A 73 6.04 -5.31 -2.36
N SER A 74 6.95 -6.18 -1.93
CA SER A 74 8.04 -5.84 -1.01
C SER A 74 8.97 -4.77 -1.57
N ALA A 75 9.29 -4.83 -2.87
CA ALA A 75 10.10 -3.81 -3.53
C ALA A 75 9.39 -2.44 -3.58
N LEU A 76 8.08 -2.39 -3.85
CA LEU A 76 7.32 -1.13 -3.80
C LEU A 76 7.38 -0.51 -2.40
N PHE A 77 7.14 -1.33 -1.39
CA PHE A 77 7.10 -0.94 0.02
C PHE A 77 8.46 -0.43 0.53
N THR A 78 9.55 -1.12 0.21
CA THR A 78 10.88 -0.85 0.81
C THR A 78 11.79 0.00 -0.06
N ALA A 79 11.86 -0.26 -1.37
CA ALA A 79 12.81 0.39 -2.27
C ALA A 79 12.24 1.67 -2.91
N HIS A 80 10.92 1.74 -3.06
CA HIS A 80 10.26 2.86 -3.75
C HIS A 80 9.43 3.75 -2.83
N GLY A 81 9.36 3.45 -1.53
CA GLY A 81 8.71 4.29 -0.51
C GLY A 81 7.21 4.47 -0.70
N TRP A 82 6.56 3.55 -1.44
CA TRP A 82 5.12 3.54 -1.61
C TRP A 82 4.43 3.31 -0.26
N GLN A 83 3.29 3.96 -0.05
CA GLN A 83 2.49 3.68 1.14
C GLN A 83 1.71 2.37 0.96
N ALA A 84 1.51 1.63 2.05
CA ALA A 84 0.75 0.38 2.05
C ALA A 84 -0.65 0.54 1.42
N GLY A 85 -1.34 1.64 1.72
CA GLY A 85 -2.64 1.98 1.17
C GLY A 85 -2.61 2.15 -0.35
N ASP A 86 -1.59 2.80 -0.91
CA ASP A 86 -1.43 2.89 -2.37
C ASP A 86 -1.14 1.55 -3.00
N ILE A 87 -0.26 0.74 -2.38
CA ILE A 87 0.08 -0.60 -2.87
C ILE A 87 -1.16 -1.48 -2.88
N TYR A 88 -1.92 -1.46 -1.79
CA TYR A 88 -3.17 -2.20 -1.66
C TYR A 88 -4.16 -1.75 -2.72
N PHE A 89 -4.45 -0.44 -2.80
CA PHE A 89 -5.40 0.09 -3.76
C PHE A 89 -4.96 -0.22 -5.20
N ALA A 90 -3.71 0.03 -5.56
CA ALA A 90 -3.19 -0.25 -6.90
C ALA A 90 -3.42 -1.70 -7.32
N CYS A 91 -3.06 -2.67 -6.47
CA CYS A 91 -3.15 -4.07 -6.82
C CYS A 91 -4.59 -4.59 -6.83
N PHE A 92 -5.41 -4.24 -5.83
CA PHE A 92 -6.80 -4.69 -5.79
C PHE A 92 -7.70 -3.99 -6.80
N TRP A 93 -7.44 -2.71 -7.10
CA TRP A 93 -8.11 -2.00 -8.19
C TRP A 93 -7.76 -2.63 -9.54
N ALA A 94 -6.49 -2.93 -9.79
CA ALA A 94 -6.06 -3.60 -11.00
C ALA A 94 -6.79 -4.93 -11.18
N LYS A 95 -6.81 -5.77 -10.14
CA LYS A 95 -7.54 -7.04 -10.13
C LYS A 95 -9.04 -6.85 -10.42
N ALA A 96 -9.67 -5.87 -9.75
CA ALA A 96 -11.10 -5.59 -9.93
C ALA A 96 -11.44 -5.09 -11.35
N SER A 97 -10.51 -4.37 -12.00
CA SER A 97 -10.69 -3.79 -13.33
C SER A 97 -10.10 -4.63 -14.47
N GLY A 98 -9.58 -5.82 -14.18
CA GLY A 98 -8.97 -6.72 -15.17
C GLY A 98 -7.61 -6.27 -15.70
N GLN A 99 -6.91 -5.40 -14.97
CA GLN A 99 -5.56 -4.90 -15.27
C GLN A 99 -4.51 -5.58 -14.39
N THR A 100 -3.22 -5.41 -14.70
CA THR A 100 -2.16 -5.92 -13.82
C THR A 100 -1.83 -4.91 -12.72
N CYS A 101 -1.43 -5.35 -11.52
CA CYS A 101 -1.00 -4.42 -10.47
C CYS A 101 0.12 -3.48 -10.97
N ARG A 102 1.01 -3.98 -11.86
CA ARG A 102 2.06 -3.16 -12.47
C ARG A 102 1.51 -2.02 -13.32
N ASP A 103 0.39 -2.21 -14.02
CA ASP A 103 -0.23 -1.16 -14.83
C ASP A 103 -0.81 -0.05 -13.96
N SER A 104 -1.50 -0.39 -12.87
CA SER A 104 -1.97 0.60 -11.89
C SER A 104 -0.83 1.33 -11.18
N VAL A 105 0.23 0.60 -10.77
CA VAL A 105 1.43 1.21 -10.18
C VAL A 105 2.09 2.18 -11.15
N ARG A 106 2.20 1.80 -12.43
CA ARG A 106 2.74 2.66 -13.49
C ARG A 106 1.89 3.90 -13.69
N ALA A 107 0.57 3.76 -13.76
CA ALA A 107 -0.35 4.87 -13.97
C ALA A 107 -0.22 5.93 -12.86
N PHE A 108 -0.22 5.50 -11.60
CA PHE A 108 -0.04 6.40 -10.45
C PHE A 108 1.36 7.03 -10.45
N SER A 109 2.41 6.24 -10.72
CA SER A 109 3.79 6.76 -10.77
C SER A 109 4.00 7.82 -11.84
N GLN A 110 3.29 7.72 -12.98
CA GLN A 110 3.41 8.67 -14.09
C GLN A 110 2.73 10.00 -13.78
N ASN A 111 1.57 9.96 -13.12
CA ASN A 111 0.85 11.15 -12.72
C ASN A 111 -0.03 10.88 -11.48
N PRO A 112 0.48 11.14 -10.26
CA PRO A 112 -0.26 10.96 -9.01
C PRO A 112 -1.18 12.15 -8.67
N GLU A 113 -1.19 13.21 -9.48
CA GLU A 113 -1.98 14.42 -9.20
C GLU A 113 -3.48 14.09 -9.12
N GLY A 114 -4.11 14.58 -8.06
CA GLY A 114 -5.51 14.29 -7.73
C GLY A 114 -5.72 12.92 -7.06
N GLY A 115 -4.65 12.22 -6.68
CA GLY A 115 -4.75 10.93 -6.00
C GLY A 115 -5.37 9.83 -6.85
N TRP A 116 -5.84 8.77 -6.19
CA TRP A 116 -6.35 7.60 -6.88
C TRP A 116 -7.65 7.86 -7.65
N GLU A 117 -8.54 8.73 -7.17
CA GLU A 117 -9.75 9.14 -7.89
C GLU A 117 -9.41 9.63 -9.31
N ALA A 118 -8.47 10.56 -9.42
CA ALA A 118 -8.06 11.11 -10.70
C ALA A 118 -7.25 10.10 -11.53
N VAL A 119 -6.45 9.26 -10.89
CA VAL A 119 -5.64 8.23 -11.57
C VAL A 119 -6.54 7.21 -12.26
N VAL A 120 -7.53 6.65 -11.57
CA VAL A 120 -8.39 5.61 -12.14
C VAL A 120 -9.23 6.13 -13.31
N GLU A 121 -9.62 7.41 -13.27
CA GLU A 121 -10.32 8.08 -14.39
C GLU A 121 -9.45 8.21 -15.65
N ARG A 122 -8.13 8.32 -15.49
CA ARG A 122 -7.17 8.38 -16.61
C ARG A 122 -6.81 7.01 -17.16
N MET A 123 -7.13 5.92 -16.45
CA MET A 123 -6.78 4.57 -16.89
C MET A 123 -7.59 4.14 -18.13
N PRO A 124 -7.09 3.14 -18.90
CA PRO A 124 -7.78 2.61 -20.08
C PRO A 124 -9.16 2.02 -19.76
N VAL A 125 -9.28 1.34 -18.61
CA VAL A 125 -10.56 0.81 -18.11
C VAL A 125 -11.19 1.84 -17.20
N LYS A 126 -12.36 2.35 -17.58
CA LYS A 126 -13.08 3.37 -16.80
C LYS A 126 -13.60 2.80 -15.47
N PRO A 127 -13.56 3.60 -14.38
CA PRO A 127 -14.09 3.18 -13.10
C PRO A 127 -15.60 2.89 -13.21
N THR A 128 -16.04 1.85 -12.51
CA THR A 128 -17.45 1.51 -12.39
C THR A 128 -17.77 1.23 -10.93
N ASN A 129 -19.04 1.32 -10.56
CA ASN A 129 -19.50 0.96 -9.22
C ASN A 129 -19.18 -0.51 -8.86
N LEU A 130 -19.03 -1.39 -9.86
CA LEU A 130 -18.63 -2.78 -9.63
C LEU A 130 -17.16 -2.88 -9.23
N HIS A 131 -16.27 -2.07 -9.82
CA HIS A 131 -14.86 -2.03 -9.44
C HIS A 131 -14.70 -1.55 -8.00
N VAL A 132 -15.35 -0.43 -7.64
CA VAL A 132 -15.33 0.10 -6.28
C VAL A 132 -15.88 -0.93 -5.30
N ARG A 133 -17.03 -1.55 -5.61
CA ARG A 133 -17.61 -2.59 -4.77
C ARG A 133 -16.66 -3.78 -4.55
N ALA A 134 -15.98 -4.24 -5.60
CA ALA A 134 -15.03 -5.34 -5.50
C ALA A 134 -13.84 -4.99 -4.57
N VAL A 135 -13.30 -3.77 -4.67
CA VAL A 135 -12.24 -3.31 -3.77
C VAL A 135 -12.73 -3.24 -2.33
N ARG A 136 -13.94 -2.72 -2.09
CA ARG A 136 -14.53 -2.66 -0.75
C ARG A 136 -14.75 -4.04 -0.15
N HIS A 137 -15.17 -5.02 -0.96
CA HIS A 137 -15.31 -6.41 -0.53
C HIS A 137 -13.95 -7.04 -0.19
N ALA A 138 -12.91 -6.75 -0.98
CA ALA A 138 -11.56 -7.20 -0.69
C ALA A 138 -11.04 -6.62 0.65
N VAL A 139 -11.26 -5.33 0.90
CA VAL A 139 -10.91 -4.70 2.19
C VAL A 139 -11.57 -5.41 3.37
N VAL A 140 -12.86 -5.71 3.28
CA VAL A 140 -13.56 -6.43 4.36
C VAL A 140 -12.95 -7.82 4.57
N ALA A 141 -12.68 -8.56 3.50
CA ALA A 141 -12.05 -9.87 3.59
C ALA A 141 -10.66 -9.80 4.24
N SER A 142 -9.83 -8.82 3.87
CA SER A 142 -8.50 -8.64 4.47
C SER A 142 -8.57 -8.29 5.96
N PHE A 143 -9.51 -7.43 6.37
CA PHE A 143 -9.70 -7.13 7.79
C PHE A 143 -10.13 -8.38 8.57
N GLU A 144 -10.96 -9.24 7.99
CA GLU A 144 -11.32 -10.53 8.59
C GLU A 144 -10.13 -11.48 8.70
N HIS A 145 -9.32 -11.60 7.66
CA HIS A 145 -8.11 -12.44 7.69
C HIS A 145 -7.11 -11.97 8.76
N TRP A 146 -7.07 -10.67 9.03
CA TRP A 146 -6.21 -10.07 10.05
C TRP A 146 -6.83 -10.05 11.45
N ASP A 147 -8.05 -10.56 11.62
CA ASP A 147 -8.85 -10.44 12.85
C ASP A 147 -8.93 -8.99 13.34
N ARG A 148 -9.07 -8.06 12.39
CA ARG A 148 -9.17 -6.62 12.65
C ARG A 148 -10.62 -6.15 12.66
N PRO A 149 -11.01 -5.32 13.63
CA PRO A 149 -12.34 -4.73 13.64
C PRO A 149 -12.52 -3.81 12.43
N ILE A 150 -13.67 -3.92 11.76
CA ILE A 150 -14.04 -3.05 10.65
C ILE A 150 -15.45 -2.51 10.83
N THR A 151 -15.61 -1.21 10.64
CA THR A 151 -16.94 -0.57 10.65
C THR A 151 -17.53 -0.59 9.26
N LEU A 152 -18.60 -1.37 9.07
CA LEU A 152 -19.31 -1.46 7.80
C LEU A 152 -20.41 -0.39 7.71
N ASP A 153 -20.51 0.29 6.57
CA ASP A 153 -21.66 1.14 6.28
C ASP A 153 -22.92 0.32 5.96
N ALA A 154 -24.08 0.97 5.91
CA ALA A 154 -25.37 0.29 5.72
C ALA A 154 -25.47 -0.44 4.37
N THR A 155 -24.83 0.11 3.33
CA THR A 155 -24.82 -0.49 1.99
C THR A 155 -24.00 -1.77 2.00
N LEU A 156 -22.82 -1.73 2.61
CA LEU A 156 -21.89 -2.85 2.67
C LEU A 156 -22.42 -3.98 3.56
N LYS A 157 -23.06 -3.65 4.70
CA LYS A 157 -23.80 -4.63 5.52
C LYS A 157 -24.82 -5.41 4.69
N ARG A 158 -25.65 -4.69 3.92
CA ARG A 158 -26.66 -5.31 3.03
C ARG A 158 -26.02 -6.17 1.95
N GLN A 159 -24.93 -5.70 1.34
CA GLN A 159 -24.22 -6.44 0.30
C GLN A 159 -23.56 -7.74 0.81
N LEU A 160 -23.20 -7.79 2.08
CA LEU A 160 -22.53 -8.92 2.73
C LEU A 160 -23.50 -9.82 3.52
N GLY A 161 -24.78 -9.46 3.63
CA GLY A 161 -25.77 -10.22 4.38
C GLY A 161 -25.58 -10.19 5.90
N ARG A 162 -25.11 -9.05 6.44
CA ARG A 162 -24.86 -8.82 7.87
C ARG A 162 -25.85 -7.83 8.49
#